data_AF-V6M954-F1
#
_entry.id   AF-V6M954-F1
#
_cell.length_a   1.000
_cell.length_b   1.000
_cell.length_c   1.000
_cell.angle_alpha   90.00
_cell.angle_beta   90.00
_cell.angle_gamma   90.00
#
_symmetry.space_group_name_H-M   'P 1'
#
loop_
_entity.id
_entity.type
_entity.pdbx_description
1 polymer ?
#
loop_
_entity_poly.entity_id
_entity_poly.type
_entity_poly.pdbx_seq_one_letter_code
_entity_poly.pdbx_strand_id
1 'polypeptide(L)' 'MPDIEATITFLSPEAYPRTLWIGKKIRIQEGSRIVGYAEVTQIFYELVRKQD' A
#
# COMPACT_ATOMS: atom_id res chain seq x y z
N MET A 1 9.22 -12.22 -16.29
CA MET A 1 9.48 -10.78 -16.00
C MET A 1 9.75 -10.70 -14.52
N PRO A 2 10.87 -10.13 -14.06
CA PRO A 2 11.10 -10.02 -12.61
C PRO A 2 10.01 -9.12 -12.01
N ASP A 3 9.46 -9.55 -10.89
CA ASP A 3 8.58 -8.72 -10.07
C ASP A 3 9.37 -7.49 -9.60
N ILE A 4 8.81 -6.29 -9.83
CA ILE A 4 9.43 -5.02 -9.40
C ILE A 4 8.91 -4.70 -8.00
N GLU A 5 9.82 -4.59 -7.04
CA GLU A 5 9.49 -4.20 -5.66
C GLU A 5 9.59 -2.69 -5.47
N ALA A 6 8.67 -2.14 -4.68
CA ALA A 6 8.64 -0.72 -4.33
C ALA A 6 8.10 -0.51 -2.92
N THR A 7 8.53 0.57 -2.28
CA THR A 7 8.05 0.97 -0.94
C THR A 7 7.08 2.13 -1.06
N ILE A 8 5.91 2.00 -0.42
CA ILE A 8 4.91 3.07 -0.33
C ILE A 8 5.00 3.70 1.05
N THR A 9 5.27 5.01 1.10
CA THR A 9 5.30 5.79 2.34
C THR A 9 4.01 6.61 2.46
N PHE A 10 3.35 6.50 3.60
CA PHE A 10 2.18 7.31 3.91
C PHE A 10 2.63 8.68 4.41
N LEU A 11 2.11 9.74 3.82
CA LEU A 11 2.36 11.10 4.31
C LEU A 11 1.70 11.35 5.68
N SER A 12 0.54 10.75 5.91
CA SER A 12 -0.25 10.83 7.14
C SER A 12 -0.80 9.45 7.51
N PRO A 13 0.02 8.55 8.06
CA PRO A 13 -0.41 7.19 8.40
C PRO A 13 -1.59 7.14 9.39
N GLU A 14 -1.72 8.14 10.26
CA GLU A 14 -2.81 8.31 11.22
C GLU A 14 -4.18 8.54 10.59
N ALA A 15 -4.24 8.99 9.33
CA ALA A 15 -5.49 9.11 8.58
C ALA A 15 -5.98 7.75 8.05
N TYR A 16 -5.11 6.72 8.05
CA TYR A 16 -5.39 5.40 7.49
C TYR A 16 -5.08 4.25 8.47
N PRO A 17 -5.57 4.32 9.73
CA PRO A 17 -5.25 3.31 10.73
C PRO A 17 -5.89 1.97 10.38
N ARG A 18 -5.16 0.87 10.54
CA ARG A 18 -5.62 -0.51 10.34
C ARG A 18 -6.21 -0.78 8.94
N THR A 19 -5.68 -0.11 7.91
CA THR A 19 -6.19 -0.19 6.54
C THR A 19 -5.39 -1.10 5.61
N LEU A 20 -4.17 -1.52 5.97
CA LEU A 20 -3.30 -2.36 5.14
C LEU A 20 -3.28 -3.81 5.63
N TRP A 21 -3.26 -4.75 4.70
CA TRP A 21 -3.02 -6.17 4.95
C TRP A 21 -2.24 -6.77 3.77
N ILE A 22 -1.57 -7.89 4.00
CA ILE A 22 -0.80 -8.60 2.98
C ILE A 22 -1.75 -9.12 1.89
N GLY A 23 -1.38 -8.95 0.62
CA GLY A 23 -2.23 -9.27 -0.53
C GLY A 23 -3.22 -8.17 -0.92
N LYS A 24 -3.27 -7.04 -0.19
CA LYS A 24 -4.07 -5.88 -0.60
C LYS A 24 -3.52 -5.28 -1.90
N LYS A 25 -4.41 -5.03 -2.86
CA LYS A 25 -4.06 -4.28 -4.08
C LYS A 25 -4.24 -2.78 -3.89
N ILE A 26 -3.19 -2.02 -4.13
CA ILE A 26 -3.16 -0.56 -4.09
C ILE A 26 -3.12 -0.04 -5.53
N ARG A 27 -4.01 0.91 -5.84
CA ARG A 27 -4.01 1.59 -7.13
C ARG A 27 -2.89 2.63 -7.16
N ILE A 28 -2.05 2.58 -8.18
CA ILE A 28 -1.06 3.60 -8.48
C ILE A 28 -1.65 4.50 -9.55
N GLN A 29 -1.71 5.81 -9.29
CA GLN A 29 -2.36 6.78 -10.15
C GLN A 29 -1.54 8.06 -10.32
N GLU A 30 -1.63 8.64 -11.51
CA GLU A 30 -1.10 9.95 -11.86
C GLU A 30 -2.27 10.87 -12.17
N GLY A 31 -2.55 11.81 -11.28
CA GLY A 31 -3.78 12.61 -11.34
C GLY A 31 -5.02 11.72 -11.29
N SER A 32 -5.85 11.78 -12.33
CA SER A 32 -7.06 10.95 -12.47
C SER A 32 -6.82 9.61 -13.17
N ARG A 33 -5.61 9.36 -13.70
CA ARG A 33 -5.31 8.16 -14.48
C ARG A 33 -4.68 7.08 -13.60
N ILE A 34 -5.28 5.89 -13.56
CA ILE A 34 -4.64 4.70 -12.98
C ILE A 34 -3.54 4.23 -13.92
N VAL A 35 -2.31 4.13 -13.42
CA VAL A 35 -1.13 3.71 -14.19
C VAL A 35 -0.64 2.32 -13.80
N GLY A 36 -1.14 1.76 -12.69
CA GLY A 36 -0.79 0.40 -12.29
C GLY A 36 -1.41 -0.01 -10.97
N TYR A 37 -1.02 -1.20 -10.52
CA TYR A 37 -1.43 -1.79 -9.25
C TYR A 37 -0.20 -2.37 -8.56
N ALA A 38 -0.12 -2.16 -7.25
CA ALA A 38 0.87 -2.79 -6.40
C ALA A 38 0.15 -3.75 -5.43
N GLU A 39 0.77 -4.87 -5.13
CA GLU A 39 0.30 -5.77 -4.08
C GLU A 39 1.15 -5.56 -2.83
N VAL A 40 0.50 -5.48 -1.66
CA VAL A 40 1.19 -5.32 -0.39
C VAL A 40 1.81 -6.67 0.01
N THR A 41 3.14 -6.74 -0.01
CA THR A 41 3.92 -7.92 0.38
C THR A 41 4.50 -7.81 1.78
N GLN A 42 4.67 -6.59 2.31
CA GLN A 42 5.20 -6.33 3.65
C GLN A 42 4.62 -5.05 4.24
N ILE A 43 4.45 -5.00 5.56
CA ILE A 43 3.98 -3.81 6.31
C ILE A 43 4.94 -3.56 7.46
N PHE A 44 5.57 -2.38 7.46
CA PHE A 44 6.58 -1.99 8.46
C PHE A 44 5.99 -1.21 9.64
N TYR A 45 4.81 -0.61 9.47
CA TYR A 45 4.20 0.26 10.47
C TYR A 45 2.92 -0.35 11.03
N GLU A 46 2.93 -0.67 12.32
CA GLU A 46 1.82 -1.41 12.95
C GLU A 46 0.51 -0.61 12.97
N LEU A 47 0.57 0.73 13.05
CA LEU A 47 -0.64 1.57 13.07
C LEU A 47 -1.55 1.35 11.85
N VAL A 48 -0.96 1.15 10.68
CA VAL A 48 -1.69 0.97 9.43
C VAL A 48 -2.03 -0.50 9.19
N ARG A 49 -1.44 -1.44 9.93
CA ARG A 49 -1.70 -2.87 9.79
C ARG A 49 -3.09 -3.20 10.33
N LYS A 50 -3.91 -3.84 9.50
CA LYS A 50 -5.21 -4.36 9.90
C LYS A 50 -4.99 -5.48 10.92
N GLN A 51 -5.65 -5.36 12.08
CA GLN A 51 -5.73 -6.41 13.08
C GLN A 51 -6.96 -7.25 12.77
N ASP A 52 -6.81 -8.58 12.75
CA ASP A 52 -7.90 -9.54 12.62
C ASP A 52 -8.71 -9.67 13.92
#